data_AF-A0A443Q7U4-F1
#
_entry.id   AF-A0A443Q7U4-F1
#
_cell.length_a   1.000
_cell.length_b   1.000
_cell.length_c   1.000
_cell.angle_alpha   90.00
_cell.angle_beta   90.00
_cell.angle_gamma   90.00
#
_symmetry.space_group_name_H-M   'P 1'
#
loop_
_entity.id
_entity.type
_entity.pdbx_description
1 polymer ?
#
loop_
_entity_poly.entity_id
_entity_poly.type
_entity_poly.pdbx_seq_one_letter_code
_entity_poly.pdbx_strand_id
1 'polypeptide(L)'
;KATGVVTTTRVTHASPAANYAHSASRKWEHDTNGTKCEDIASQLVFGETGKNINVVLGGGRREFLPQMPHERESGLRNDRINLVKSWIEEKHKRRERANYVTTKEELMKLNDSHTNFVLGLFSHDHLEYNLDK
;
A
#
# COMPACT_ATOMS: atom_id res chain seq x y z
N LYS A 1 18.05 8.07 7.16
CA LYS A 1 18.34 6.76 6.52
C LYS A 1 17.11 6.38 5.71
N ALA A 2 17.27 5.73 4.56
CA ALA A 2 16.13 5.22 3.77
C ALA A 2 15.61 3.91 4.38
N THR A 3 14.32 3.63 4.18
CA THR A 3 13.68 2.39 4.65
C THR A 3 12.81 1.78 3.56
N GLY A 4 12.60 0.47 3.63
CA GLY A 4 11.78 -0.25 2.65
C GLY A 4 11.19 -1.54 3.20
N VAL A 5 10.05 -1.93 2.66
CA VAL A 5 9.35 -3.18 2.95
C VAL A 5 9.03 -3.85 1.62
N VAL A 6 9.51 -5.09 1.45
CA VAL A 6 9.27 -5.91 0.27
C VAL A 6 8.74 -7.25 0.72
N THR A 7 7.62 -7.69 0.15
CA THR A 7 6.98 -8.96 0.52
C THR A 7 6.25 -9.58 -0.67
N THR A 8 6.01 -10.88 -0.62
CA THR A 8 5.08 -11.56 -1.53
C THR A 8 3.64 -11.53 -1.03
N THR A 9 3.41 -11.13 0.23
CA THR A 9 2.07 -10.99 0.81
C THR A 9 1.43 -9.65 0.45
N ARG A 10 0.27 -9.35 1.05
CA ARG A 10 -0.25 -7.99 1.11
C ARG A 10 0.74 -7.16 1.94
N VAL A 11 0.98 -5.91 1.56
CA VAL A 11 1.88 -5.01 2.31
C VAL A 11 1.30 -4.62 3.68
N THR A 12 0.00 -4.85 3.88
CA THR A 12 -0.77 -4.70 5.13
C THR A 12 -0.81 -5.99 5.97
N HIS A 13 -0.26 -7.11 5.46
CA HIS A 13 -0.19 -8.34 6.23
C HIS A 13 0.64 -8.16 7.50
N ALA A 14 0.46 -9.02 8.51
CA ALA A 14 1.07 -8.83 9.83
C ALA A 14 2.60 -8.63 9.80
N SER A 15 3.33 -9.45 9.04
CA SER A 15 4.80 -9.38 8.97
C SER A 15 5.31 -8.03 8.42
N PRO A 16 4.87 -7.54 7.25
CA PRO A 16 5.26 -6.21 6.79
C PRO A 16 4.71 -5.09 7.69
N ALA A 17 3.46 -5.19 8.16
CA ALA A 17 2.81 -4.20 9.01
C ALA A 17 3.53 -3.94 10.33
N ALA A 18 4.20 -4.95 10.89
CA ALA A 18 4.98 -4.83 12.13
C ALA A 18 6.09 -3.75 12.06
N ASN A 19 6.50 -3.34 10.86
CA ASN A 19 7.51 -2.29 10.68
C ASN A 19 6.96 -0.86 10.80
N TYR A 20 5.64 -0.66 10.70
CA TYR A 20 5.08 0.68 10.57
C TYR A 20 3.73 0.91 11.25
N ALA A 21 2.97 -0.13 11.56
CA ALA A 21 1.63 -0.02 12.09
C ALA A 21 1.54 -0.47 13.55
N HIS A 22 0.65 0.19 14.30
CA HIS A 22 0.21 -0.19 15.63
C HIS A 22 -1.28 -0.49 15.56
N SER A 23 -1.64 -1.76 15.71
CA SER A 23 -3.03 -2.20 15.66
C SER A 23 -3.31 -3.24 16.73
N ALA A 24 -4.48 -3.13 17.37
CA ALA A 24 -4.97 -4.15 18.30
C ALA A 24 -5.33 -5.47 17.60
N SER A 25 -5.52 -5.44 16.27
CA SER A 25 -5.82 -6.62 15.48
C SER A 25 -5.10 -6.59 14.14
N ARG A 26 -4.37 -7.67 13.85
CA ARG A 26 -3.74 -7.88 12.53
C ARG A 26 -4.74 -7.98 11.37
N LYS A 27 -6.04 -8.13 11.65
CA LYS A 27 -7.10 -8.24 10.64
C LYS A 27 -7.61 -6.87 10.15
N TRP A 28 -7.25 -5.79 10.83
CA TRP A 28 -7.63 -4.43 10.45
C TRP A 28 -6.72 -3.90 9.33
N GLU A 29 -6.64 -4.64 8.23
CA GLU A 29 -5.82 -4.30 7.06
C GLU A 29 -6.41 -3.09 6.31
N HIS A 30 -7.74 -3.04 6.22
CA HIS A 30 -8.59 -1.88 5.90
C HIS A 30 -9.58 -1.68 7.05
N ASP A 31 -10.36 -0.59 7.01
CA ASP A 31 -11.47 -0.20 7.92
C ASP A 31 -11.64 -0.98 9.23
N THR A 32 -11.66 -0.28 10.36
CA THR A 32 -11.77 -0.92 11.68
C THR A 32 -13.20 -1.17 12.15
N ASN A 33 -14.20 -1.26 11.26
CA ASN A 33 -15.63 -1.50 11.59
C ASN A 33 -16.18 -0.61 12.72
N GLY A 34 -16.15 0.71 12.52
CA GLY A 34 -16.80 1.68 13.41
C GLY A 34 -16.05 2.02 14.69
N THR A 35 -14.80 1.55 14.85
CA THR A 35 -13.92 2.04 15.91
C THR A 35 -13.30 3.39 15.53
N LYS A 36 -12.72 4.09 16.51
CA LYS A 36 -11.91 5.30 16.27
C LYS A 36 -10.45 4.98 15.89
N CYS A 37 -10.10 3.71 15.70
CA CYS A 37 -8.74 3.30 15.38
C CYS A 37 -8.48 3.36 13.88
N GLU A 38 -7.28 3.78 13.49
CA GLU A 38 -6.82 3.75 12.10
C GLU A 38 -6.49 2.32 11.66
N ASP A 39 -6.94 1.95 10.46
CA ASP A 39 -6.56 0.69 9.82
C ASP A 39 -5.10 0.69 9.34
N ILE A 40 -4.54 -0.50 9.13
CA ILE A 40 -3.12 -0.68 8.77
C ILE A 40 -2.79 0.02 7.44
N ALA A 41 -3.65 -0.03 6.42
CA ALA A 41 -3.41 0.66 5.16
C ALA A 41 -3.38 2.19 5.35
N SER A 42 -4.28 2.75 6.16
CA SER A 42 -4.25 4.18 6.54
C SER A 42 -2.97 4.55 7.27
N GLN A 43 -2.50 3.73 8.20
CA GLN A 43 -1.25 3.95 8.92
C GLN A 43 -0.02 3.89 7.99
N LEU A 44 -0.05 3.07 6.94
CA LEU A 44 1.00 3.08 5.91
C LEU A 44 1.06 4.44 5.18
N VAL A 45 -0.10 5.01 4.83
CA VAL A 45 -0.16 6.22 4.00
C VAL A 45 0.02 7.49 4.82
N PHE A 46 -0.59 7.57 6.00
CA PHE A 46 -0.66 8.79 6.81
C PHE A 46 0.15 8.73 8.12
N GLY A 47 0.42 7.53 8.62
CA GLY A 47 1.14 7.32 9.87
C GLY A 47 2.57 7.85 9.82
N GLU A 48 3.12 8.25 10.96
CA GLU A 48 4.43 8.90 11.06
C GLU A 48 5.56 8.03 10.49
N THR A 49 5.53 6.72 10.74
CA THR A 49 6.49 5.76 10.20
C THR A 49 6.17 5.41 8.75
N GLY A 50 4.92 4.99 8.49
CA GLY A 50 4.49 4.50 7.17
C GLY A 50 4.73 5.51 6.05
N LYS A 51 4.35 6.77 6.25
CA LYS A 51 4.49 7.83 5.25
C LYS A 51 5.94 8.14 4.90
N ASN A 52 6.91 7.65 5.66
CA ASN A 52 8.34 7.90 5.42
C ASN A 52 9.08 6.69 4.85
N ILE A 53 8.38 5.58 4.56
CA ILE A 53 8.97 4.42 3.89
C ILE A 53 9.19 4.75 2.41
N ASN A 54 10.43 4.63 1.94
CA ASN A 54 10.81 4.95 0.56
C ASN A 54 10.31 3.90 -0.42
N VAL A 55 10.36 2.63 -0.05
CA VAL A 55 10.04 1.51 -0.95
C VAL A 55 9.03 0.59 -0.29
N VAL A 56 7.84 0.46 -0.87
CA VAL A 56 6.82 -0.49 -0.42
C VAL A 56 6.42 -1.36 -1.60
N LEU A 57 6.78 -2.64 -1.58
CA LEU A 57 6.53 -3.57 -2.69
C LEU A 57 5.83 -4.83 -2.19
N GLY A 58 4.74 -5.23 -2.85
CA GLY A 58 4.04 -6.47 -2.59
C GLY A 58 2.68 -6.52 -3.28
N GLY A 59 1.72 -7.23 -2.68
CA GLY A 59 0.33 -7.23 -3.11
C GLY A 59 -0.58 -6.39 -2.20
N GLY A 60 -1.88 -6.62 -2.29
CA GLY A 60 -2.90 -6.09 -1.38
C GLY A 60 -3.58 -4.83 -1.85
N ARG A 61 -3.66 -4.60 -3.17
CA ARG A 61 -4.30 -3.41 -3.74
C ARG A 61 -5.73 -3.19 -3.22
N ARG A 62 -6.47 -4.28 -2.95
CA ARG A 62 -7.84 -4.21 -2.45
C ARG A 62 -8.00 -3.48 -1.11
N GLU A 63 -6.96 -3.48 -0.28
CA GLU A 63 -6.98 -2.85 1.05
C GLU A 63 -6.91 -1.30 0.95
N PHE A 64 -6.46 -0.78 -0.21
CA PHE A 64 -6.24 0.65 -0.46
C PHE A 64 -7.33 1.31 -1.30
N LEU A 65 -8.18 0.52 -1.96
CA LEU A 65 -9.19 1.00 -2.90
C LEU A 65 -10.58 0.98 -2.28
N PRO A 66 -11.46 1.91 -2.65
CA PRO A 66 -12.86 1.89 -2.23
C PRO A 66 -13.63 0.75 -2.90
N GLN A 67 -14.69 0.29 -2.24
CA GLN A 67 -15.63 -0.67 -2.82
C GLN A 67 -16.34 -0.05 -4.03
N MET A 68 -16.35 -0.79 -5.14
CA MET A 68 -17.03 -0.46 -6.39
C MET A 68 -17.80 -1.70 -6.87
N PRO A 69 -19.09 -1.86 -6.50
CA PRO A 69 -19.88 -3.10 -6.67
C PRO A 69 -19.99 -3.68 -8.09
N HIS A 70 -19.57 -2.91 -9.11
CA HIS A 70 -19.66 -3.29 -10.52
C HIS A 70 -18.28 -3.40 -11.20
N GLU A 71 -17.18 -3.31 -10.44
CA GLU A 71 -15.83 -3.42 -10.97
C GLU A 71 -15.18 -4.75 -10.60
N ARG A 72 -14.46 -5.33 -11.57
CA ARG A 72 -13.75 -6.60 -11.40
C ARG A 72 -12.64 -6.54 -10.34
N GLU A 73 -12.02 -5.37 -10.16
CA GLU A 73 -11.00 -5.13 -9.13
C GLU A 73 -11.51 -4.17 -8.03
N SER A 74 -12.76 -4.35 -7.60
CA SER A 74 -13.33 -3.60 -6.47
C SER A 74 -12.46 -3.70 -5.22
N GLY A 75 -12.13 -2.56 -4.61
CA GLY A 75 -11.46 -2.57 -3.30
C GLY A 75 -12.38 -3.02 -2.16
N LEU A 76 -11.83 -2.99 -0.94
CA LEU A 76 -12.54 -3.40 0.28
C LEU A 76 -12.95 -2.22 1.16
N ARG A 77 -12.44 -1.00 0.92
CA ARG A 77 -12.71 0.14 1.78
C ARG A 77 -14.14 0.67 1.63
N ASN A 78 -14.85 0.80 2.74
CA ASN A 78 -16.21 1.32 2.87
C ASN A 78 -16.25 2.83 3.10
N ASP A 79 -15.12 3.42 3.48
CA ASP A 79 -14.96 4.87 3.71
C ASP A 79 -14.92 5.70 2.42
N ARG A 80 -14.95 5.03 1.25
CA ARG A 80 -14.87 5.61 -0.10
C ARG A 80 -13.54 6.32 -0.39
N ILE A 81 -12.52 6.10 0.44
CA ILE A 81 -11.20 6.71 0.27
C ILE A 81 -10.36 5.84 -0.67
N ASN A 82 -9.68 6.47 -1.62
CA ASN A 82 -8.65 5.83 -2.43
C ASN A 82 -7.28 6.21 -1.87
N LEU A 83 -6.71 5.32 -1.05
CA LEU A 83 -5.45 5.55 -0.37
C LEU A 83 -4.24 5.60 -1.31
N VAL A 84 -4.31 4.96 -2.48
CA VAL A 84 -3.27 5.10 -3.51
C VAL A 84 -3.20 6.55 -3.98
N LYS A 85 -4.36 7.16 -4.29
CA LYS A 85 -4.42 8.58 -4.67
C LYS A 85 -3.91 9.47 -3.53
N SER A 86 -4.35 9.21 -2.30
CA SER A 86 -3.90 9.97 -1.13
C SER A 86 -2.39 9.86 -0.90
N TRP A 87 -1.79 8.69 -1.11
CA TRP A 87 -0.35 8.49 -1.02
C TRP A 87 0.40 9.32 -2.07
N ILE A 88 -0.03 9.29 -3.33
CA ILE A 88 0.57 10.10 -4.40
C ILE A 88 0.47 11.60 -4.07
N GLU A 89 -0.71 12.04 -3.64
CA GLU A 89 -0.94 13.45 -3.25
C GLU A 89 -0.08 13.88 -2.07
N GLU A 90 0.12 13.02 -1.07
CA GLU A 90 0.99 13.30 0.08
C GLU A 90 2.44 13.50 -0.35
N LYS A 91 2.95 12.64 -1.25
CA LYS A 91 4.30 12.78 -1.80
C LYS A 91 4.44 14.04 -2.64
N HIS A 92 3.46 14.33 -3.48
CA HIS A 92 3.46 15.54 -4.31
C HIS A 92 3.45 16.81 -3.45
N LYS A 93 2.64 16.86 -2.37
CA LYS A 93 2.62 17.98 -1.42
C LYS A 93 3.99 18.21 -0.77
N ARG A 94 4.78 17.15 -0.58
CA ARG A 94 6.15 17.20 -0.06
C ARG A 94 7.22 17.48 -1.12
N ARG A 95 6.82 17.66 -2.39
CA ARG A 95 7.72 17.82 -3.55
C ARG A 95 8.65 16.61 -3.74
N GLU A 96 8.17 15.43 -3.34
CA GLU A 96 8.90 14.17 -3.50
C GLU A 96 8.51 13.50 -4.82
N ARG A 97 9.49 12.91 -5.52
CA ARG A 97 9.25 12.17 -6.76
C ARG A 97 8.79 10.76 -6.42
N ALA A 98 7.50 10.51 -6.58
CA ALA A 98 6.87 9.24 -6.21
C ALA A 98 6.30 8.51 -7.42
N ASN A 99 6.48 7.20 -7.46
CA ASN A 99 5.93 6.33 -8.49
C ASN A 99 5.03 5.27 -7.86
N TYR A 100 3.80 5.16 -8.36
CA TYR A 100 2.92 4.03 -8.10
C TYR A 100 3.00 3.07 -9.27
N VAL A 101 3.34 1.80 -8.99
CA VAL A 101 3.51 0.76 -10.02
C VAL A 101 2.71 -0.49 -9.65
N THR A 102 2.26 -1.18 -10.68
CA THR A 102 1.31 -2.29 -10.58
C THR A 102 1.75 -3.52 -11.37
N THR A 103 2.75 -3.39 -12.24
CA THR A 103 3.28 -4.47 -13.07
C THR A 103 4.79 -4.57 -12.94
N LYS A 104 5.35 -5.72 -13.35
CA LYS A 104 6.80 -5.93 -13.43
C LYS A 104 7.43 -4.94 -14.40
N GLU A 105 6.78 -4.72 -15.54
CA GLU A 105 7.28 -3.86 -16.62
C GLU A 105 7.34 -2.39 -16.17
N GLU A 106 6.35 -1.92 -15.42
CA GLU A 106 6.37 -0.59 -14.81
C GLU A 106 7.51 -0.45 -13.79
N LEU A 107 7.69 -1.44 -12.92
CA LEU A 107 8.77 -1.44 -11.94
C LEU A 107 10.14 -1.39 -12.62
N MET A 108 10.37 -2.21 -13.64
CA MET A 108 11.64 -2.28 -14.37
C MET A 108 11.94 -1.02 -15.20
N LYS A 109 10.92 -0.20 -15.49
CA LYS A 109 11.08 1.08 -16.21
C LYS A 109 11.36 2.26 -15.29
N LEU A 110 11.33 2.08 -13.96
CA LEU A 110 11.62 3.16 -13.03
C LEU A 110 13.07 3.63 -13.19
N ASN A 111 13.24 4.95 -13.12
CA ASN A 111 14.56 5.55 -13.08
C ASN A 111 14.94 5.83 -11.62
N ASP A 112 15.87 5.03 -11.09
CA ASP A 112 16.32 5.09 -9.70
C ASP A 112 16.87 6.48 -9.31
N SER A 113 17.56 7.15 -10.24
CA SER A 113 18.11 8.49 -10.00
C SER A 113 17.05 9.59 -9.85
N HIS A 114 15.82 9.30 -10.29
CA HIS A 114 14.69 10.23 -10.33
C HIS A 114 13.51 9.81 -9.45
N THR A 115 13.69 8.82 -8.58
CA THR A 115 12.62 8.25 -7.76
C THR A 115 12.99 8.30 -6.29
N ASN A 116 12.22 9.06 -5.50
CA ASN A 116 12.40 9.15 -4.04
C ASN A 116 11.54 8.13 -3.30
N PHE A 117 10.36 7.82 -3.85
CA PHE A 117 9.38 6.92 -3.25
C PHE A 117 8.75 5.99 -4.31
N VAL A 118 8.54 4.72 -3.94
CA VAL A 118 7.86 3.73 -4.77
C VAL A 118 6.82 3.00 -3.94
N LEU A 119 5.58 2.97 -4.43
CA LEU A 119 4.53 2.08 -3.96
C LEU A 119 4.21 1.09 -5.09
N GLY A 120 4.61 -0.16 -4.93
CA GLY A 120 4.39 -1.24 -5.88
C GLY A 120 3.37 -2.25 -5.34
N LEU A 121 2.15 -2.23 -5.90
CA LEU A 121 1.06 -3.15 -5.52
C LEU A 121 0.68 -4.04 -6.70
N PHE A 122 1.34 -5.19 -6.82
CA PHE A 122 1.31 -6.03 -8.03
C PHE A 122 0.18 -7.05 -8.08
N SER A 123 -0.61 -7.19 -7.00
CA SER A 123 -1.76 -8.08 -6.95
C SER A 123 -2.90 -7.45 -6.15
N HIS A 124 -4.13 -7.86 -6.47
CA HIS A 124 -5.33 -7.50 -5.73
C HIS A 124 -5.25 -7.97 -4.26
N ASP A 125 -4.70 -9.16 -4.03
CA ASP A 125 -4.47 -9.79 -2.73
C ASP A 125 -2.96 -10.09 -2.55
N HIS A 126 -2.57 -11.25 -2.04
CA HIS A 126 -1.19 -11.75 -2.08
C HIS A 126 -0.70 -11.88 -3.53
N LEU A 127 0.62 -11.82 -3.73
CA LEU A 127 1.19 -12.26 -4.99
C LEU A 127 0.94 -13.76 -5.15
N GLU A 128 0.77 -14.20 -6.40
CA GLU A 128 0.66 -15.61 -6.74
C GLU A 128 1.91 -16.39 -6.29
N TYR A 129 1.74 -17.68 -6.00
CA TYR A 129 2.87 -18.55 -5.71
C TYR A 129 3.76 -18.66 -6.94
N ASN A 130 5.06 -18.86 -6.72
CA ASN A 130 6.02 -18.93 -7.81
C ASN A 130 5.75 -20.06 -8.82
N LEU A 131 5.02 -21.11 -8.42
CA LEU A 131 4.66 -22.21 -9.31
C LEU A 131 3.48 -21.88 -10.23
N ASP A 132 2.70 -20.86 -9.87
CA ASP A 132 1.47 -20.46 -10.58
C ASP A 132 1.66 -19.16 -11.37
N LYS A 133 2.87 -18.59 -11.38
CA LYS A 133 3.26 -17.36 -12.09
C LYS A 133 3.72 -17.60 -13.52
#